data_AF-A0A0N4UZ72-F1
#
_entry.id   AF-A0A0N4UZ72-F1
#
_cell.length_a   1.000
_cell.length_b   1.000
_cell.length_c   1.000
_cell.angle_alpha   90.00
_cell.angle_beta   90.00
_cell.angle_gamma   90.00
#
_symmetry.space_group_name_H-M   'P 1'
#
loop_
_entity.id
_entity.type
_entity.pdbx_description
1 polymer ?
#
loop_
_entity_poly.entity_id
_entity_poly.type
_entity_poly.pdbx_seq_one_letter_code
_entity_poly.pdbx_strand_id
1 'polypeptide(L)'
;MYSQVALVEGFLKAIPTMATKSWEDYEKECTAQGAHLASIHSGYENSFVYGIAFGDDLCQYAAIGLKSVSGNLNSFQWNDGTSLDFNYWDSGKPPYENKFCTFMRYHVKGPWYNFGCDDTAWSFCAVCKKPATQI
;
A
#
# COMPACT_ATOMS: atom_id res chain seq x y z
N MET A 1 21.55 -19.69 -6.45
CA MET A 1 20.10 -19.48 -6.22
C MET A 1 19.86 -18.38 -5.17
N TYR A 2 20.61 -17.27 -5.25
CA TYR A 2 20.63 -16.18 -4.26
C TYR A 2 20.36 -14.79 -4.91
N SER A 3 19.92 -14.72 -6.17
CA SER A 3 19.89 -13.44 -6.91
C SER A 3 18.51 -12.84 -7.14
N GLN A 4 17.39 -13.54 -6.87
CA GLN A 4 16.06 -12.93 -7.01
C GLN A 4 15.55 -12.32 -5.71
N VAL A 5 15.78 -12.96 -4.56
CA VAL A 5 15.26 -12.51 -3.25
C VAL A 5 15.90 -11.18 -2.83
N ALA A 6 17.21 -11.03 -2.99
CA ALA A 6 17.92 -9.79 -2.68
C ALA A 6 17.57 -8.62 -3.61
N LEU A 7 17.09 -8.89 -4.83
CA LEU A 7 16.58 -7.85 -5.71
C LEU A 7 15.27 -7.29 -5.14
N VAL A 8 14.34 -8.15 -4.70
CA VAL A 8 13.04 -7.70 -4.14
C VAL A 8 13.20 -6.88 -2.85
N GLU A 9 14.18 -7.21 -2.02
CA GLU A 9 14.52 -6.46 -0.79
C GLU A 9 15.06 -5.05 -1.07
N GLY A 10 15.61 -4.79 -2.25
CA GLY A 10 16.08 -3.45 -2.66
C GLY A 10 14.99 -2.53 -3.23
N PHE A 11 13.84 -3.09 -3.63
CA PHE A 11 12.74 -2.33 -4.25
C PHE A 11 11.66 -1.92 -3.26
N LEU A 12 11.46 -2.69 -2.18
CA LEU A 12 10.41 -2.46 -1.20
C LEU A 12 10.98 -1.94 0.13
N LYS A 13 10.37 -0.89 0.68
CA LYS A 13 10.79 -0.28 1.94
C LYS A 13 9.58 0.10 2.78
N ALA A 14 9.56 -0.32 4.05
CA ALA A 14 8.56 0.14 5.01
C ALA A 14 8.87 1.56 5.51
N ILE A 15 7.84 2.37 5.69
CA ILE A 15 7.87 3.62 6.44
C ILE A 15 7.07 3.37 7.72
N PRO A 16 7.66 3.51 8.92
CA PRO A 16 6.98 3.23 10.18
C PRO A 16 5.87 4.24 10.49
N THR A 17 5.03 3.94 11.49
CA THR A 17 4.02 4.89 11.96
C THR A 17 4.64 6.20 12.42
N MET A 18 4.07 7.30 11.93
CA MET A 18 4.30 8.65 12.46
C MET A 18 2.97 9.28 12.81
N ALA A 19 2.94 10.07 13.88
CA ALA A 19 1.75 10.83 14.25
C ALA A 19 1.33 11.72 13.08
N THR A 20 0.04 11.74 12.75
CA THR A 20 -0.59 12.68 11.81
C THR A 20 -0.23 12.57 10.32
N LYS A 21 0.28 11.43 9.83
CA LYS A 21 0.48 11.21 8.38
C LYS A 21 -0.74 10.62 7.70
N SER A 22 -1.18 11.27 6.62
CA SER A 22 -2.21 10.78 5.72
C SER A 22 -1.63 9.82 4.66
N TRP A 23 -2.50 9.17 3.89
CA TRP A 23 -2.06 8.35 2.75
C TRP A 23 -1.25 9.17 1.74
N GLU A 24 -1.65 10.42 1.48
CA GLU A 24 -0.97 11.30 0.53
C GLU A 24 0.43 11.70 1.03
N ASP A 25 0.63 11.80 2.34
CA ASP A 25 1.95 12.12 2.90
C ASP A 25 2.92 10.95 2.74
N TYR A 26 2.45 9.71 2.92
CA TYR A 26 3.26 8.53 2.63
C TYR A 26 3.61 8.43 1.14
N GLU A 27 2.68 8.75 0.25
CA GLU A 27 2.96 8.78 -1.19
C GLU A 27 4.01 9.83 -1.56
N LYS A 28 3.93 11.04 -0.97
CA LYS A 28 4.96 12.08 -1.16
C LYS A 28 6.34 11.60 -0.69
N GLU A 29 6.40 10.85 0.42
CA GLU A 29 7.67 10.32 0.92
C GLU A 29 8.25 9.20 0.04
N CYS A 30 7.40 8.33 -0.51
CA CYS A 30 7.85 7.33 -1.47
C CYS A 30 8.37 8.00 -2.76
N THR A 31 7.62 8.97 -3.29
CA THR A 31 8.00 9.67 -4.54
C THR A 31 9.27 10.50 -4.39
N ALA A 32 9.52 11.09 -3.22
CA ALA A 32 10.80 11.75 -2.91
C ALA A 32 12.02 10.80 -2.99
N GLN A 33 11.80 9.48 -2.91
CA GLN A 33 12.83 8.44 -3.01
C GLN A 33 12.82 7.70 -4.36
N GLY A 34 12.12 8.23 -5.37
CA GLY A 34 11.98 7.60 -6.68
C GLY A 34 11.12 6.32 -6.65
N ALA A 35 10.20 6.22 -5.70
CA ALA A 35 9.28 5.10 -5.50
C ALA A 35 7.82 5.59 -5.51
N HIS A 36 6.89 4.65 -5.45
CA HIS A 36 5.49 4.91 -5.15
C HIS A 36 5.06 4.06 -3.95
N LEU A 37 3.96 4.37 -3.28
CA LEU A 37 3.32 3.37 -2.42
C LEU A 37 3.07 2.09 -3.23
N ALA A 38 3.26 0.93 -2.60
CA ALA A 38 3.39 -0.34 -3.28
C ALA A 38 2.13 -0.72 -4.08
N SER A 39 2.32 -1.03 -5.35
CA SER A 39 1.38 -1.79 -6.18
C SER A 39 1.50 -3.29 -5.91
N ILE A 40 0.39 -4.02 -6.04
CA ILE A 40 0.31 -5.46 -5.76
C ILE A 40 -0.42 -6.18 -6.90
N HIS A 41 0.27 -7.11 -7.55
CA HIS A 41 -0.18 -7.81 -8.76
C HIS A 41 -0.30 -9.33 -8.57
N SER A 42 -0.08 -9.84 -7.35
CA SER A 42 -0.25 -11.26 -7.05
C SER A 42 -0.44 -11.53 -5.56
N GLY A 43 -0.96 -12.72 -5.23
CA GLY A 43 -1.04 -13.17 -3.84
C GLY A 43 0.34 -13.30 -3.17
N TYR A 44 1.36 -13.70 -3.93
CA TYR A 44 2.74 -13.76 -3.44
C TYR A 44 3.27 -12.37 -3.07
N GLU A 45 3.08 -11.38 -3.95
CA GLU A 45 3.46 -10.01 -3.68
C GLU A 45 2.70 -9.42 -2.48
N ASN A 46 1.40 -9.74 -2.35
CA ASN A 46 0.62 -9.34 -1.18
C ASN A 46 1.22 -9.86 0.13
N SER A 47 1.58 -11.16 0.17
CA SER A 47 2.23 -11.76 1.33
C SER A 47 3.61 -11.15 1.61
N PHE A 48 4.37 -10.79 0.57
CA PHE A 48 5.68 -10.17 0.72
C PHE A 48 5.57 -8.75 1.29
N VAL A 49 4.67 -7.93 0.74
CA VAL A 49 4.36 -6.58 1.26
C VAL A 49 3.84 -6.65 2.71
N TYR A 50 2.99 -7.63 3.03
CA TYR A 50 2.52 -7.88 4.40
C TYR A 50 3.70 -8.14 5.36
N GLY A 51 4.63 -9.01 4.98
CA GLY A 51 5.81 -9.30 5.80
C GLY A 51 6.68 -8.06 6.07
N ILE A 52 6.87 -7.21 5.05
CA ILE A 52 7.63 -5.96 5.17
C ILE A 52 6.91 -4.94 6.06
N ALA A 53 5.59 -4.80 5.90
CA ALA A 53 4.80 -3.83 6.65
C ALA A 53 4.69 -4.16 8.14
N PHE A 54 4.55 -5.45 8.48
CA PHE A 54 4.12 -5.88 9.81
C PHE A 54 5.11 -6.80 10.53
N GLY A 55 6.24 -7.16 9.90
CA GLY A 55 7.25 -8.03 10.52
C GLY A 55 7.85 -7.45 11.81
N ASP A 56 7.91 -6.12 11.91
CA ASP A 56 8.43 -5.37 13.05
C ASP A 56 7.32 -4.66 13.86
N ASP A 57 6.06 -5.10 13.72
CA ASP A 57 4.88 -4.50 14.38
C ASP A 57 4.77 -2.97 14.20
N LEU A 58 5.09 -2.49 12.99
CA LEU A 58 5.20 -1.05 12.70
C LEU A 58 3.86 -0.30 12.80
N CYS A 59 2.74 -0.98 12.54
CA CYS A 59 1.41 -0.37 12.53
C CYS A 59 0.26 -1.39 12.47
N GLN A 60 -0.99 -0.93 12.54
CA GLN A 60 -2.18 -1.76 12.33
C GLN A 60 -2.67 -1.79 10.87
N TYR A 61 -2.36 -0.73 10.11
CA TYR A 61 -2.82 -0.54 8.74
C TYR A 61 -1.71 0.04 7.87
N ALA A 62 -1.30 -0.67 6.83
CA ALA A 62 -0.21 -0.23 5.95
C ALA A 62 -0.77 0.37 4.65
N ALA A 63 -0.48 1.63 4.35
CA ALA A 63 -0.84 2.27 3.11
C ALA A 63 -0.17 1.57 1.91
N ILE A 64 -0.98 1.33 0.87
CA ILE A 64 -0.54 0.79 -0.43
C ILE A 64 -1.03 1.71 -1.55
N GLY A 65 -0.46 1.59 -2.75
CA GLY A 65 -0.61 2.55 -3.84
C GLY A 65 -1.99 2.69 -4.48
N LEU A 66 -2.99 1.94 -4.00
CA LEU A 66 -4.32 1.88 -4.61
C LEU A 66 -5.22 2.97 -4.04
N LYS A 67 -5.85 3.77 -4.91
CA LYS A 67 -6.84 4.76 -4.50
C LYS A 67 -7.99 4.89 -5.49
N SER A 68 -9.16 5.31 -5.02
CA SER A 68 -10.29 5.65 -5.86
C SER A 68 -10.12 7.07 -6.45
N VAL A 69 -10.23 7.20 -7.76
CA VAL A 69 -10.07 8.49 -8.46
C VAL A 69 -11.35 9.30 -8.48
N SER A 70 -12.51 8.66 -8.60
CA SER A 70 -13.82 9.33 -8.73
C SER A 70 -14.80 8.97 -7.61
N GLY A 71 -14.31 8.44 -6.49
CA GLY A 71 -15.12 8.10 -5.32
C GLY A 71 -16.09 6.92 -5.51
N ASN A 72 -15.95 6.18 -6.62
CA ASN A 72 -16.72 4.98 -6.89
C ASN A 72 -15.84 3.73 -6.89
N LEU A 73 -16.47 2.56 -6.69
CA LEU A 73 -15.81 1.26 -6.59
C LEU A 73 -15.10 0.81 -7.87
N ASN A 74 -15.40 1.42 -9.01
CA ASN A 74 -14.85 1.04 -10.31
C ASN A 74 -13.71 1.96 -10.76
N SER A 75 -13.31 2.92 -9.93
CA SER A 75 -12.31 3.94 -10.26
C SER A 75 -11.00 3.77 -9.49
N PHE A 76 -10.73 2.57 -8.96
CA PHE A 76 -9.47 2.30 -8.29
C PHE A 76 -8.32 2.21 -9.29
N GLN A 77 -7.23 2.92 -8.99
CA GLN A 77 -6.02 2.96 -9.80
C GLN A 77 -4.79 2.91 -8.89
N TRP A 78 -3.75 2.20 -9.34
CA TRP A 78 -2.43 2.30 -8.74
C TRP A 78 -1.80 3.64 -9.11
N ASN A 79 -1.23 4.30 -8.11
CA ASN A 79 -0.45 5.53 -8.24
C ASN A 79 0.79 5.41 -9.16
N ASP A 80 1.35 4.21 -9.30
CA ASP A 80 2.48 3.93 -10.19
C ASP A 80 2.08 3.72 -11.66
N GLY A 81 0.77 3.80 -11.96
CA GLY A 81 0.23 3.69 -13.31
C GLY A 81 0.07 2.26 -13.83
N THR A 82 0.40 1.24 -13.03
CA THR A 82 0.17 -0.16 -13.41
C THR A 82 -1.32 -0.52 -13.40
N SER A 83 -1.69 -1.57 -14.15
CA SER A 83 -3.07 -2.05 -14.20
C SER A 83 -3.50 -2.71 -12.89
N LEU A 84 -4.75 -2.49 -12.48
CA LEU A 84 -5.38 -3.25 -11.40
C LEU A 84 -5.82 -4.64 -11.93
N ASP A 85 -4.91 -5.61 -11.89
CA ASP A 85 -5.08 -6.99 -12.37
C ASP A 85 -5.25 -8.01 -11.24
N PHE A 86 -4.95 -7.61 -10.00
CA PHE A 86 -5.10 -8.39 -8.80
C PHE A 86 -5.86 -7.60 -7.74
N ASN A 87 -6.67 -8.28 -6.94
CA ASN A 87 -7.28 -7.68 -5.77
C ASN A 87 -7.36 -8.66 -4.60
N TYR A 88 -7.24 -8.11 -3.39
CA TYR A 88 -7.33 -8.87 -2.15
C TYR A 88 -8.18 -8.13 -1.12
N TRP A 89 -9.33 -7.61 -1.55
CA TRP A 89 -10.25 -6.87 -0.71
C TRP A 89 -10.77 -7.72 0.45
N ASP A 90 -10.87 -7.10 1.63
CA ASP A 90 -11.68 -7.65 2.71
C ASP A 90 -13.17 -7.64 2.30
N SER A 91 -13.97 -8.50 2.92
CA SER A 91 -15.40 -8.68 2.68
C SER A 91 -16.25 -7.39 2.83
N GLY A 92 -15.67 -6.36 3.45
CA GLY A 92 -16.21 -5.01 3.50
C GLY A 92 -15.76 -4.14 2.33
N LYS A 93 -16.64 -3.94 1.34
CA LYS A 93 -16.53 -2.84 0.37
C LYS A 93 -16.65 -1.50 1.12
N PRO A 94 -16.02 -0.41 0.66
CA PRO A 94 -16.08 0.87 1.36
C PRO A 94 -17.55 1.33 1.51
N PRO A 95 -17.97 1.78 2.71
CA PRO A 95 -19.38 2.09 2.98
C PRO A 95 -19.89 3.41 2.39
N TYR A 96 -19.05 4.20 1.71
CA TYR A 96 -19.31 5.63 1.49
C TYR A 96 -19.03 6.09 0.03
N GLU A 97 -19.50 7.28 -0.36
CA GLU A 97 -19.38 7.87 -1.71
C GLU A 97 -18.25 8.93 -1.85
N ASN A 98 -17.09 8.71 -1.20
CA ASN A 98 -15.96 9.67 -1.18
C ASN A 98 -14.69 9.09 -1.83
N LYS A 99 -13.64 9.90 -1.98
CA LYS A 99 -12.31 9.37 -2.37
C LYS A 99 -11.76 8.51 -1.23
N PHE A 100 -11.44 7.26 -1.55
CA PHE A 100 -10.82 6.33 -0.61
C PHE A 100 -9.40 6.00 -1.00
N CYS A 101 -8.59 5.79 0.02
CA CYS A 101 -7.24 5.31 -0.08
C CYS A 101 -7.13 3.94 0.60
N THR A 102 -6.31 3.07 0.01
CA THR A 102 -6.29 1.66 0.37
C THR A 102 -5.16 1.37 1.35
N PHE A 103 -5.50 0.56 2.35
CA PHE A 103 -4.60 0.09 3.38
C PHE A 103 -4.71 -1.42 3.53
N MET A 104 -3.59 -2.07 3.77
CA MET A 104 -3.51 -3.48 4.14
C MET A 104 -3.78 -3.63 5.65
N ARG A 105 -4.56 -4.63 6.05
CA ARG A 105 -4.87 -4.88 7.48
C ARG A 105 -3.92 -5.90 8.11
N TYR A 106 -3.36 -5.54 9.27
CA TYR A 106 -2.53 -6.43 10.07
C TYR A 106 -3.29 -7.67 10.59
N HIS A 107 -4.37 -7.45 11.35
CA HIS A 107 -5.04 -8.48 12.15
C HIS A 107 -5.70 -9.61 11.34
N VAL A 108 -6.06 -9.35 10.09
CA VAL A 108 -6.69 -10.33 9.19
C VAL A 108 -5.71 -10.86 8.13
N LYS A 109 -4.41 -10.60 8.29
CA LYS A 109 -3.31 -11.14 7.47
C LYS A 109 -3.30 -10.67 6.02
N GLY A 110 -3.48 -9.36 5.81
CA GLY A 110 -3.20 -8.74 4.51
C GLY A 110 -4.37 -8.38 3.60
N PRO A 111 -5.65 -8.72 3.86
CA PRO A 111 -6.76 -8.14 3.10
C PRO A 111 -6.76 -6.61 3.12
N TRP A 112 -7.22 -6.03 2.01
CA TRP A 112 -7.24 -4.59 1.78
C TRP A 112 -8.53 -3.97 2.31
N TYR A 113 -8.39 -2.77 2.88
CA TYR A 113 -9.46 -1.98 3.47
C TYR A 113 -9.31 -0.52 3.07
N ASN A 114 -10.40 0.23 3.16
CA ASN A 114 -10.46 1.60 2.68
C ASN A 114 -10.67 2.56 3.85
N PHE A 115 -9.87 3.62 3.88
CA PHE A 115 -10.08 4.80 4.74
C PHE A 115 -10.25 6.04 3.86
N GLY A 116 -10.74 7.14 4.45
CA GLY A 116 -10.62 8.46 3.83
C GLY A 116 -9.15 8.76 3.58
N CYS A 117 -8.82 9.37 2.45
CA CYS A 117 -7.42 9.68 2.12
C CYS A 117 -6.77 10.66 3.10
N ASP A 118 -7.57 11.47 3.80
CA ASP A 118 -7.20 12.43 4.84
C ASP A 118 -7.27 11.84 6.25
N ASP A 119 -7.62 10.56 6.41
CA ASP A 119 -7.63 9.91 7.72
C ASP A 119 -6.20 9.82 8.27
N THR A 120 -6.07 10.22 9.54
CA THR A 120 -4.83 10.20 10.32
C THR A 120 -5.05 9.65 11.73
N ALA A 121 -6.26 9.15 12.03
CA ALA A 121 -6.68 8.76 13.37
C ALA A 121 -6.22 7.35 13.78
N TRP A 122 -5.73 6.56 12.83
CA TRP A 122 -5.25 5.20 13.06
C TRP A 122 -3.73 5.10 13.08
N SER A 123 -3.23 3.99 13.62
CA SER A 123 -1.83 3.59 13.46
C SER A 123 -1.60 3.15 12.02
N PHE A 124 -1.22 4.13 11.18
CA PHE A 124 -0.85 3.92 9.79
C PHE A 124 0.66 3.80 9.63
N CYS A 125 1.11 2.88 8.79
CA CYS A 125 2.45 2.84 8.21
C CYS A 125 2.32 2.74 6.69
N ALA A 126 3.42 2.56 5.95
CA ALA A 126 3.38 2.44 4.50
C ALA A 126 4.45 1.50 3.97
N VAL A 127 4.25 0.99 2.75
CA VAL A 127 5.30 0.28 1.99
C VAL A 127 5.50 1.00 0.67
N CYS A 128 6.72 1.48 0.42
CA CYS A 128 7.13 2.04 -0.87
C CYS A 128 7.68 0.93 -1.77
N LYS A 129 7.42 1.01 -3.07
CA LYS A 129 7.94 0.15 -4.14
C LYS A 129 8.61 1.00 -5.22
N LYS A 130 9.87 0.73 -5.53
CA LYS A 130 10.58 1.34 -6.66
C LYS A 130 10.22 0.65 -7.98
N PRO A 131 10.17 1.37 -9.12
CA PRO A 131 10.00 0.76 -10.43
C PRO A 131 11.15 -0.20 -10.76
N ALA A 132 10.83 -1.34 -11.37
CA ALA A 132 11.82 -2.34 -11.79
C ALA A 132 12.73 -1.85 -12.94
N THR A 133 12.44 -0.71 -13.57
CA THR A 133 13.18 -0.12 -14.69
C THR A 133 14.29 0.86 -14.28
N GLN A 134 14.49 1.12 -12.98
CA GLN A 134 15.55 2.00 -12.46
C GLN A 134 16.84 1.23 -12.10
N ILE A 135 17.21 0.23 -12.92
CA ILE A 135 18.41 -0.61 -12.76
C ILE A 135 19.49 -0.18 -13.74
#